data_AF-A0A5N5VC74-F1
#
_entry.id   AF-A0A5N5VC74-F1
#
_cell.length_a   1.000
_cell.length_b   1.000
_cell.length_c   1.000
_cell.angle_alpha   90.00
_cell.angle_beta   90.00
_cell.angle_gamma   90.00
#
_symmetry.space_group_name_H-M   'P 1'
#
loop_
_entity.id
_entity.type
_entity.pdbx_description
1 polymer ?
#
loop_
_entity_poly.entity_id
_entity_poly.type
_entity_poly.pdbx_seq_one_letter_code
_entity_poly.pdbx_strand_id
1 'polypeptide(L)'
;MFAACLTVAAFIGTPHAHATTEAYLDEVRATVRYPLTDQQALRLGNIACQAMRAGIEQGLTFGKARHQADQAVGYAQRQLGLSLTMADGMLLVQAAEHQLC
;
A
#
# COMPACT_ATOMS: atom_id res chain seq x y z
N MET A 1 -18.70 -35.40 -37.98
CA MET A 1 -17.93 -34.23 -38.44
C MET A 1 -18.38 -33.02 -37.63
N PHE A 2 -17.43 -32.46 -36.86
CA PHE A 2 -17.35 -31.15 -36.22
C PHE A 2 -18.52 -30.56 -35.40
N ALA A 3 -18.21 -30.36 -34.12
CA ALA A 3 -18.90 -29.58 -33.11
C ALA A 3 -19.03 -28.09 -33.50
N ALA A 4 -20.18 -27.49 -33.16
CA ALA A 4 -20.33 -26.03 -33.12
C ALA A 4 -20.34 -25.60 -31.64
N CYS A 5 -19.23 -24.98 -31.26
CA CYS A 5 -18.87 -24.60 -29.90
C CYS A 5 -19.70 -23.39 -29.43
N LEU A 6 -20.15 -23.45 -28.17
CA LEU A 6 -20.66 -22.33 -27.39
C LEU A 6 -19.59 -21.23 -27.24
N THR A 7 -19.98 -19.96 -27.35
CA THR A 7 -19.20 -18.86 -26.77
C THR A 7 -20.11 -17.80 -26.19
N VAL A 8 -20.42 -17.96 -24.90
CA VAL A 8 -20.88 -16.85 -24.05
C VAL A 8 -19.63 -16.09 -23.60
N ALA A 9 -19.42 -14.90 -24.17
CA ALA A 9 -18.37 -14.00 -23.72
C ALA A 9 -18.83 -13.32 -22.43
N ALA A 10 -18.52 -13.91 -21.28
CA ALA A 10 -18.58 -13.22 -20.00
C ALA A 10 -17.44 -12.19 -19.96
N PHE A 11 -17.77 -10.91 -20.16
CA PHE A 11 -16.90 -9.80 -19.78
C PHE A 11 -16.81 -9.77 -18.25
N ILE A 12 -15.90 -10.55 -17.69
CA ILE A 12 -15.46 -10.37 -16.32
C ILE A 12 -14.58 -9.13 -16.35
N GLY A 13 -15.16 -7.97 -16.09
CA GLY A 13 -14.38 -6.78 -15.77
C GLY A 13 -13.52 -7.11 -14.57
N THR A 14 -12.22 -7.32 -14.78
CA THR A 14 -11.26 -7.34 -13.69
C THR A 14 -11.44 -6.02 -12.94
N PRO A 15 -11.72 -6.01 -11.62
CA PRO A 15 -11.67 -4.77 -10.89
C PRO A 15 -10.25 -4.24 -11.08
N HIS A 16 -10.13 -3.16 -11.84
CA HIS A 16 -8.90 -2.41 -11.88
C HIS A 16 -8.70 -1.99 -10.43
N ALA A 17 -7.64 -2.46 -9.78
CA ALA A 17 -7.21 -1.94 -8.51
C ALA A 17 -6.90 -0.46 -8.76
N HIS A 18 -7.92 0.38 -8.56
CA HIS A 18 -7.77 1.81 -8.69
C HIS A 18 -6.88 2.21 -7.53
N ALA A 19 -5.67 2.71 -7.83
CA ALA A 19 -4.78 3.37 -6.87
C ALA A 19 -5.55 4.56 -6.28
N THR A 20 -6.28 4.28 -5.21
CA THR A 20 -7.24 5.16 -4.56
C THR A 20 -7.01 5.12 -3.07
N THR A 21 -7.44 6.17 -2.40
CA THR A 21 -7.39 6.26 -0.93
C THR A 21 -8.18 5.12 -0.31
N GLU A 22 -9.30 4.73 -0.92
CA GLU A 22 -10.17 3.64 -0.50
C GLU A 22 -9.47 2.29 -0.64
N ALA A 23 -8.85 2.01 -1.80
CA ALA A 23 -8.08 0.78 -2.01
C ALA A 23 -6.92 0.64 -1.01
N TYR A 24 -6.23 1.75 -0.72
CA TYR A 24 -5.20 1.79 0.32
C TYR A 24 -5.76 1.42 1.69
N LEU A 25 -6.87 2.03 2.09
CA LEU A 25 -7.49 1.78 3.39
C LEU A 25 -7.97 0.32 3.50
N ASP A 26 -8.54 -0.22 2.43
CA ASP A 26 -8.98 -1.62 2.40
C ASP A 26 -7.81 -2.59 2.51
N GLU A 27 -6.70 -2.34 1.83
CA GLU A 27 -5.49 -3.16 1.94
C GLU A 27 -4.87 -3.09 3.34
N VAL A 28 -4.81 -1.90 3.95
CA VAL A 28 -4.35 -1.73 5.34
C VAL A 28 -5.24 -2.50 6.31
N ARG A 29 -6.56 -2.38 6.19
CA ARG A 29 -7.51 -3.10 7.07
C ARG A 29 -7.42 -4.62 6.90
N ALA A 30 -7.08 -5.10 5.71
CA ALA A 30 -6.94 -6.51 5.41
C ALA A 30 -5.63 -7.13 5.93
N THR A 31 -4.56 -6.33 6.05
CA THR A 31 -3.20 -6.85 6.29
C THR A 31 -2.58 -6.40 7.61
N VAL A 32 -2.81 -5.15 8.02
CA VAL A 32 -2.25 -4.57 9.24
C VAL A 32 -3.12 -4.98 10.43
N ARG A 33 -2.51 -5.59 11.45
CA ARG A 33 -3.24 -6.11 12.62
C ARG A 33 -3.46 -5.04 13.67
N TYR A 34 -2.60 -4.03 13.71
CA TYR A 34 -2.74 -2.90 14.62
C TYR A 34 -3.96 -2.05 14.25
N PRO A 35 -4.86 -1.76 15.21
CA PRO A 35 -6.04 -0.96 14.93
C PRO A 35 -5.65 0.50 14.66
N LEU A 36 -5.73 0.90 13.40
CA LEU A 36 -5.54 2.28 12.96
C LEU A 36 -6.90 2.91 12.66
N THR A 37 -7.04 4.19 12.97
CA THR A 37 -8.08 4.99 12.31
C THR A 37 -7.69 5.23 10.87
N ASP A 38 -8.68 5.44 9.99
CA ASP A 38 -8.41 5.76 8.57
C ASP A 38 -7.47 6.97 8.43
N GLN A 39 -7.65 7.98 9.28
CA GLN A 39 -6.78 9.15 9.30
C GLN A 39 -5.33 8.80 9.68
N GLN A 40 -5.12 7.91 10.66
CA GLN A 40 -3.78 7.47 11.05
C GLN A 40 -3.13 6.65 9.94
N ALA A 41 -3.88 5.71 9.35
CA ALA A 41 -3.43 4.94 8.20
C ALA A 41 -3.02 5.86 7.06
N LEU A 42 -3.90 6.76 6.61
CA LEU A 42 -3.61 7.69 5.53
C LEU A 42 -2.42 8.59 5.83
N ARG A 43 -2.27 9.06 7.06
CA ARG A 43 -1.11 9.88 7.43
C ARG A 43 0.19 9.10 7.29
N LEU A 44 0.24 7.87 7.81
CA LEU A 44 1.42 7.01 7.72
C LEU A 44 1.69 6.59 6.25
N GLY A 45 0.64 6.27 5.49
CA GLY A 45 0.76 5.90 4.07
C GLY A 45 1.31 7.03 3.20
N ASN A 46 0.82 8.26 3.40
CA ASN A 46 1.36 9.43 2.72
C ASN A 46 2.84 9.67 3.07
N ILE A 47 3.23 9.48 4.33
CA ILE A 47 4.64 9.60 4.76
C ILE A 47 5.51 8.54 4.09
N ALA A 48 5.06 7.28 4.05
CA ALA A 48 5.75 6.20 3.36
C ALA A 48 5.95 6.56 1.88
N CYS A 49 4.88 7.05 1.24
CA CYS A 49 4.90 7.37 -0.16
C CYS A 49 5.82 8.54 -0.52
N GLN A 50 5.78 9.60 0.27
CA GLN A 50 6.68 10.75 0.12
C GLN A 50 8.15 10.33 0.32
N ALA A 51 8.43 9.48 1.32
CA ALA A 51 9.78 8.99 1.57
C ALA A 51 10.30 8.12 0.41
N MET A 52 9.47 7.24 -0.15
CA MET A 52 9.84 6.45 -1.33
C MET A 52 10.12 7.34 -2.54
N ARG A 53 9.21 8.28 -2.84
CA ARG A 53 9.37 9.21 -3.96
C ARG A 53 10.64 10.04 -3.83
N ALA A 54 10.90 10.61 -2.65
CA ALA A 54 12.12 11.36 -2.37
C ALA A 54 13.38 10.49 -2.52
N GLY A 55 13.34 9.23 -2.08
CA GLY A 55 14.46 8.30 -2.26
C GLY A 55 14.75 8.00 -3.73
N ILE A 56 13.70 7.76 -4.53
CA ILE A 56 13.82 7.52 -5.98
C ILE A 56 14.36 8.76 -6.69
N GLU A 57 13.85 9.95 -6.36
CA GLU A 57 14.34 11.23 -6.89
C GLU A 57 15.81 11.50 -6.55
N GLN A 58 16.30 10.98 -5.42
CA GLN A 58 17.70 11.04 -5.00
C GLN A 58 18.58 9.95 -5.64
N GLY A 59 18.02 9.13 -6.55
CA GLY A 59 18.74 8.06 -7.24
C GLY A 59 18.91 6.77 -6.43
N LEU A 60 18.13 6.58 -5.35
CA LEU A 60 18.12 5.32 -4.63
C LEU A 60 17.45 4.23 -5.47
N THR A 61 17.93 3.00 -5.33
CA THR A 61 17.19 1.84 -5.83
C THR A 61 15.87 1.72 -5.08
N PHE A 62 14.88 1.11 -5.73
CA PHE A 62 13.55 0.92 -5.16
C PHE A 62 13.58 0.30 -3.75
N GLY A 63 14.36 -0.77 -3.55
CA GLY A 63 14.49 -1.42 -2.24
C GLY A 63 15.09 -0.51 -1.16
N LYS A 64 16.02 0.39 -1.51
CA LYS A 64 16.58 1.39 -0.57
C LYS A 64 15.55 2.48 -0.24
N ALA A 65 14.80 2.94 -1.25
CA ALA A 65 13.73 3.92 -1.05
C ALA A 65 12.61 3.33 -0.16
N ARG A 66 12.25 2.07 -0.37
CA ARG A 66 11.29 1.33 0.48
C ARG A 66 11.79 1.20 1.92
N HIS A 67 13.05 0.83 2.14
CA HIS A 67 13.64 0.80 3.48
C HIS A 67 13.61 2.18 4.16
N GLN A 68 13.86 3.26 3.42
CA GLN A 68 13.75 4.63 3.96
C GLN A 68 12.31 4.96 4.35
N ALA A 69 11.31 4.49 3.60
CA ALA A 69 9.91 4.62 3.96
C ALA A 69 9.52 3.80 5.20
N ASP A 70 10.03 2.58 5.36
CA ASP A 70 9.87 1.78 6.58
C ASP A 70 10.41 2.54 7.82
N GLN A 71 11.59 3.17 7.68
CA GLN A 71 12.14 4.01 8.73
C GLN A 71 11.25 5.23 9.01
N ALA A 72 10.82 5.96 7.97
CA ALA A 72 9.98 7.15 8.11
C ALA A 72 8.65 6.83 8.82
N VAL A 73 7.99 5.74 8.45
CA VAL A 73 6.79 5.23 9.13
C VAL A 73 7.12 4.86 10.57
N GLY A 74 8.24 4.19 10.82
CA GLY A 74 8.74 3.86 12.16
C GLY A 74 8.91 5.07 13.07
N TYR A 75 9.42 6.19 12.56
CA TYR A 75 9.50 7.45 13.32
C TYR A 75 8.12 8.09 13.51
N ALA A 76 7.32 8.15 12.46
CA ALA A 76 6.00 8.80 12.48
C ALA A 76 5.02 8.10 13.43
N GLN A 77 5.03 6.76 13.48
CA GLN A 77 4.16 6.01 14.39
C GLN A 77 4.46 6.33 15.86
N ARG A 78 5.74 6.49 16.22
CA ARG A 78 6.16 6.87 17.59
C ARG A 78 5.70 8.28 17.95
N GLN A 79 5.78 9.22 17.00
CA GLN A 79 5.29 10.59 17.21
C GLN A 79 3.76 10.66 17.38
N LEU A 80 3.05 9.72 16.77
CA LEU A 80 1.59 9.58 16.90
C LEU A 80 1.17 8.81 18.16
N GLY A 81 2.11 8.33 18.98
CA GLY A 81 1.81 7.50 20.15
C GLY A 81 1.28 6.11 19.78
N LEU A 82 1.53 5.65 18.55
CA LEU A 82 1.14 4.34 18.08
C LEU A 82 2.23 3.32 18.39
N SER A 83 1.82 2.07 18.55
CA SER A 83 2.70 0.95 18.86
C SER A 83 2.59 -0.14 17.80
N LEU A 84 2.72 0.24 16.52
CA LEU A 84 2.76 -0.70 15.42
C LEU A 84 4.00 -1.58 15.58
N THR A 85 3.81 -2.87 15.35
CA THR A 85 4.95 -3.78 15.22
C THR A 85 5.74 -3.42 13.96
N MET A 86 6.99 -3.91 13.86
CA MET A 86 7.77 -3.76 12.63
C MET A 86 7.05 -4.38 11.43
N ALA A 87 6.39 -5.53 11.63
CA ALA A 87 5.62 -6.20 10.60
C ALA A 87 4.43 -5.35 10.12
N ASP A 88 3.66 -4.76 11.05
CA ASP A 88 2.56 -3.85 10.72
C ASP A 88 3.05 -2.64 9.93
N GLY A 89 4.19 -2.06 10.32
CA GLY A 89 4.81 -0.94 9.61
C GLY A 89 5.19 -1.29 8.16
N MET A 90 5.82 -2.44 7.94
CA MET A 90 6.21 -2.88 6.59
C MET A 90 5.01 -3.18 5.67
N LEU A 91 3.94 -3.75 6.23
CA LEU A 91 2.68 -3.99 5.51
C LEU A 91 1.99 -2.68 5.16
N LEU A 92 2.03 -1.68 6.06
CA LEU A 92 1.51 -0.35 5.77
C LEU A 92 2.29 0.34 4.64
N VAL A 93 3.62 0.22 4.63
CA VAL A 93 4.47 0.75 3.55
C VAL A 93 4.21 0.02 2.24
N GLN A 94 3.97 -1.30 2.28
CA GLN A 94 3.56 -2.08 1.12
C GLN A 94 2.21 -1.63 0.54
N ALA A 95 1.20 -1.44 1.37
CA ALA A 95 -0.08 -0.91 0.91
C ALA A 95 0.08 0.49 0.29
N ALA A 96 0.92 1.35 0.87
CA ALA A 96 1.19 2.68 0.33
C ALA A 96 1.91 2.61 -1.04
N GLU A 97 2.88 1.72 -1.18
CA GLU A 97 3.57 1.45 -2.43
C GLU A 97 2.60 1.02 -3.54
N HIS A 98 1.68 0.11 -3.23
CA HIS A 98 0.74 -0.42 -4.22
C HIS A 98 -0.33 0.59 -4.64
N GLN A 99 -0.80 1.43 -3.71
CA GLN A 99 -2.03 2.20 -3.89
C GLN A 99 -1.84 3.72 -3.93
N LEU A 100 -0.71 4.26 -3.48
CA LEU A 100 -0.53 5.71 -3.30
C LEU A 100 0.61 6.36 -4.13
N CYS A 101 1.54 5.63 -4.76
CA CYS A 101 2.86 6.19 -5.14
C CYS A 101 3.20 6.49 -6.61
#